data_AF-A0A5D3FGG4-F1
#
_entry.id   AF-A0A5D3FGG4-F1
#
_cell.length_a   1.000
_cell.length_b   1.000
_cell.length_c   1.000
_cell.angle_alpha   90.00
_cell.angle_beta   90.00
_cell.angle_gamma   90.00
#
_symmetry.space_group_name_H-M   'P 1'
#
loop_
_entity.id
_entity.type
_entity.pdbx_description
1 polymer ?
#
loop_
_entity_poly.entity_id
_entity_poly.type
_entity_poly.pdbx_seq_one_letter_code
_entity_poly.pdbx_strand_id
1 'polypeptide(L)'
;MAHDPTDARVRALEAERLQPTPPRPPRRAPGIDPGGLAELLDEAAGREPTQQQTEAAARLEDYTFARDTGDEVEMAAARVGITPATAKSKYEPLYRKGKQQ
;
A
#
# COMPACT_ATOMS: atom_id res chain seq x y z
N MET A 1 52.97 -15.42 -11.12
CA MET A 1 51.67 -14.91 -11.55
C MET A 1 50.88 -14.60 -10.28
N ALA A 2 50.73 -13.33 -9.93
CA ALA A 2 50.04 -12.91 -8.71
C ALA A 2 48.53 -13.02 -8.93
N HIS A 3 47.86 -13.87 -8.16
CA HIS A 3 46.40 -13.86 -8.11
C HIS A 3 45.95 -12.60 -7.37
N ASP A 4 45.30 -11.69 -8.09
CA ASP A 4 44.72 -10.48 -7.51
C ASP A 4 43.60 -10.89 -6.54
N PRO A 5 43.73 -10.62 -5.23
CA PRO A 5 42.70 -10.98 -4.24
C PRO A 5 41.37 -10.25 -4.49
N THR A 6 41.38 -9.17 -5.27
CA THR A 6 40.20 -8.40 -5.66
C THR A 6 39.33 -9.19 -6.64
N ASP A 7 39.93 -9.92 -7.59
CA ASP A 7 39.21 -10.75 -8.55
C ASP A 7 38.49 -11.92 -7.87
N ALA A 8 39.11 -12.52 -6.87
CA ALA A 8 38.49 -13.59 -6.09
C ALA A 8 37.26 -13.07 -5.32
N ARG A 9 37.33 -11.84 -4.80
CA ARG A 9 36.24 -11.20 -4.06
C ARG A 9 35.09 -10.77 -4.97
N VAL A 10 35.39 -10.27 -6.17
CA VAL A 10 34.37 -9.95 -7.18
C VAL A 10 33.63 -11.20 -7.61
N ARG A 11 34.35 -12.29 -7.91
CA ARG A 11 33.73 -13.58 -8.29
C ARG A 11 32.86 -14.18 -7.17
N ALA A 12 33.26 -14.03 -5.91
CA ALA A 12 32.45 -14.47 -4.78
C ALA A 12 31.13 -13.70 -4.68
N LEU A 13 31.16 -12.38 -4.89
CA LEU A 13 29.96 -11.54 -4.88
C LEU A 13 29.02 -11.81 -6.06
N GLU A 14 29.58 -12.09 -7.24
CA GLU A 14 28.78 -12.51 -8.40
C GLU A 14 28.13 -13.89 -8.17
N ALA A 15 28.84 -14.81 -7.53
CA ALA A 15 28.30 -16.13 -7.18
C ALA A 15 27.17 -16.04 -6.13
N GLU A 16 27.27 -15.13 -5.15
CA GLU A 16 26.19 -14.88 -4.18
C GLU A 16 24.95 -14.26 -4.83
N ARG A 17 25.12 -13.37 -5.81
CA ARG A 17 24.01 -12.75 -6.56
C ARG A 17 23.24 -13.75 -7.43
N LEU A 18 23.88 -14.83 -7.87
CA LEU A 18 23.26 -15.91 -8.63
C LEU A 18 22.54 -16.92 -7.73
N GLN A 19 22.67 -16.81 -6.41
CA GLN A 19 21.92 -17.69 -5.51
C GLN A 19 20.42 -17.32 -5.55
N PRO A 20 19.53 -18.30 -5.71
CA PRO A 20 18.09 -18.07 -5.63
C PRO A 20 17.75 -17.46 -4.27
N THR A 21 17.13 -16.29 -4.26
CA THR A 21 16.57 -15.76 -3.03
C THR A 21 15.49 -16.70 -2.52
N PRO A 22 15.54 -17.10 -1.23
CA PRO A 22 14.50 -17.94 -0.67
C PRO A 22 13.14 -17.27 -0.88
N PRO A 23 12.10 -18.02 -1.27
CA PRO A 23 10.79 -17.45 -1.51
C PRO A 23 10.31 -16.77 -0.23
N ARG A 24 9.83 -15.53 -0.38
CA ARG A 24 9.24 -14.80 0.75
C ARG A 24 8.08 -15.63 1.31
N PRO A 25 8.04 -15.90 2.62
CA PRO A 25 6.93 -16.64 3.19
C PRO A 25 5.61 -15.94 2.88
N PRO A 26 4.55 -16.69 2.52
CA PRO A 26 3.25 -16.10 2.24
C PRO A 26 2.78 -15.35 3.49
N ARG A 27 2.45 -14.07 3.33
CA ARG A 27 1.74 -13.31 4.38
C ARG A 27 0.41 -14.02 4.61
N ARG A 28 0.25 -14.69 5.76
CA ARG A 28 -1.09 -15.09 6.23
C ARG A 28 -1.85 -13.81 6.54
N ALA A 29 -2.88 -13.52 5.75
CA ALA A 29 -3.86 -12.52 6.15
C ALA A 29 -4.52 -13.00 7.46
N PRO A 30 -4.82 -12.11 8.42
CA PRO A 30 -5.68 -12.47 9.54
C PRO A 30 -7.02 -12.96 8.96
N GLY A 31 -7.40 -14.18 9.32
CA GLY A 31 -8.69 -14.75 8.93
C GLY A 31 -9.78 -14.23 9.85
N ILE A 32 -10.90 -13.78 9.27
CA ILE A 32 -12.12 -13.48 10.02
C ILE A 32 -12.87 -14.79 10.20
N ASP A 33 -13.33 -15.10 11.42
CA ASP A 33 -14.14 -16.30 11.63
C ASP A 33 -15.55 -16.11 11.02
N PRO A 34 -16.23 -17.19 10.61
CA PRO A 34 -17.54 -17.08 9.97
C PRO A 34 -18.62 -16.40 10.83
N GLY A 35 -18.56 -16.55 12.16
CA GLY A 35 -19.46 -15.89 13.10
C GLY A 35 -19.21 -14.39 13.17
N GLY A 36 -17.95 -13.98 13.32
CA GLY A 36 -17.57 -12.56 13.25
C GLY A 36 -17.90 -11.91 11.90
N LEU A 37 -17.80 -12.65 10.79
CA LEU A 37 -18.25 -12.17 9.49
C LEU A 37 -19.78 -11.97 9.44
N ALA A 38 -20.54 -12.90 10.02
CA ALA A 38 -22.01 -12.79 10.06
C ALA A 38 -22.48 -11.59 10.88
N GLU A 39 -21.86 -11.33 12.04
CA GLU A 39 -22.16 -10.15 12.87
C GLU A 39 -21.89 -8.84 12.12
N LEU A 40 -20.75 -8.74 11.42
CA LEU A 40 -20.41 -7.56 10.62
C LEU A 40 -21.40 -7.34 9.47
N LEU A 41 -21.87 -8.41 8.84
CA LEU A 41 -22.85 -8.33 7.76
C LEU A 41 -24.23 -7.89 8.28
N ASP A 42 -24.64 -8.37 9.45
CA ASP A 42 -25.91 -7.96 10.07
C ASP A 42 -25.87 -6.49 10.51
N GLU A 43 -24.76 -6.05 11.10
CA GLU A 43 -24.53 -4.64 11.45
C GLU A 43 -24.53 -3.74 10.20
N ALA A 44 -23.91 -4.19 9.11
CA ALA A 44 -23.90 -3.46 7.84
C ALA A 44 -25.28 -3.42 7.17
N ALA A 45 -26.05 -4.52 7.23
CA ALA A 45 -27.40 -4.60 6.67
C ALA A 45 -28.41 -3.73 7.41
N GLY A 46 -28.23 -3.56 8.73
CA GLY A 46 -29.05 -2.67 9.56
C GLY A 46 -28.74 -1.17 9.36
N ARG A 47 -27.67 -0.82 8.66
CA ARG A 47 -27.28 0.56 8.38
C ARG A 47 -27.67 0.96 6.96
N GLU A 48 -28.79 1.67 6.84
CA GLU A 48 -29.07 2.43 5.62
C GLU A 48 -27.97 3.49 5.42
N PRO A 49 -27.35 3.58 4.22
CA PRO A 49 -26.40 4.63 3.93
C PRO A 49 -27.08 5.99 4.10
N THR A 50 -26.66 6.75 5.12
CA THR A 50 -27.32 7.99 5.54
C THR A 50 -27.19 9.10 4.51
N GLN A 51 -26.22 9.01 3.60
CA GLN A 51 -25.96 9.98 2.53
C GLN A 51 -25.36 9.29 1.29
N GLN A 52 -25.72 9.78 0.11
CA GLN A 52 -25.08 9.34 -1.13
C GLN A 52 -23.67 9.92 -1.22
N GLN A 53 -22.66 9.08 -1.00
CA GLN A 53 -21.26 9.49 -1.18
C GLN A 53 -20.96 9.65 -2.68
N THR A 54 -20.30 10.74 -3.04
CA THR A 54 -19.82 10.93 -4.42
C THR A 54 -18.55 10.12 -4.65
N GLU A 55 -18.31 9.67 -5.87
CA GLU A 55 -17.07 8.95 -6.22
C GLU A 55 -15.80 9.75 -5.90
N ALA A 56 -15.86 11.07 -6.02
CA ALA A 56 -14.74 11.95 -5.69
C ALA A 56 -14.44 11.95 -4.19
N ALA A 57 -15.47 11.92 -3.34
CA ALA A 57 -15.32 11.82 -1.89
C ALA A 57 -14.76 10.46 -1.49
N ALA A 58 -15.29 9.36 -2.05
CA ALA A 58 -14.79 8.01 -1.79
C ALA A 58 -13.31 7.86 -2.19
N ARG A 59 -12.93 8.34 -3.37
CA ARG A 59 -11.51 8.33 -3.80
C ARG A 59 -10.61 9.18 -2.90
N LEU A 60 -11.11 10.30 -2.38
CA LEU A 60 -10.32 11.12 -1.44
C LEU A 60 -10.12 10.39 -0.13
N GLU A 61 -11.14 9.75 0.42
CA GLU A 61 -11.03 8.93 1.64
C GLU A 61 -10.02 7.79 1.45
N ASP A 62 -10.15 7.02 0.36
CA ASP A 62 -9.20 5.96 0.03
C ASP A 62 -7.75 6.47 -0.13
N TYR A 63 -7.59 7.64 -0.74
CA TYR A 63 -6.28 8.28 -0.89
C TYR A 63 -5.70 8.67 0.48
N THR A 64 -6.51 9.29 1.35
CA THR A 64 -6.07 9.67 2.70
C THR A 64 -5.69 8.46 3.54
N PHE A 65 -6.47 7.37 3.44
CA PHE A 65 -6.15 6.11 4.11
C PHE A 65 -4.80 5.56 3.64
N ALA A 66 -4.56 5.52 2.33
CA ALA A 66 -3.28 5.07 1.78
C ALA A 66 -2.11 5.90 2.33
N ARG A 67 -2.25 7.24 2.32
CA ARG A 67 -1.23 8.15 2.88
C ARG A 67 -0.99 7.92 4.37
N ASP A 68 -2.03 7.67 5.15
CA ASP A 68 -1.95 7.38 6.59
C ASP A 68 -1.26 6.05 6.88
N THR A 69 -1.42 5.06 6.00
CA THR A 69 -0.70 3.78 6.09
C THR A 69 0.76 3.84 5.64
N GLY A 70 1.22 5.01 5.19
CA GLY A 70 2.61 5.26 4.82
C GLY A 70 2.91 5.11 3.32
N ASP A 71 1.90 4.95 2.46
CA ASP A 71 2.12 4.92 1.01
C ASP A 71 2.57 6.29 0.51
N GLU A 72 3.59 6.34 -0.34
CA GLU A 72 4.01 7.56 -1.04
C GLU A 72 2.90 8.07 -1.99
N VAL A 73 2.96 9.37 -2.33
CA VAL A 73 1.95 10.06 -3.14
C VAL A 73 1.65 9.32 -4.45
N GLU A 74 2.68 8.83 -5.14
CA GLU A 74 2.57 8.09 -6.39
C GLU A 74 1.84 6.74 -6.22
N MET A 75 2.07 6.04 -5.10
CA MET A 75 1.41 4.77 -4.81
C MET A 75 -0.05 4.98 -4.40
N ALA A 76 -0.31 5.98 -3.55
CA ALA A 76 -1.66 6.37 -3.16
C ALA A 76 -2.48 6.81 -4.37
N ALA A 77 -1.88 7.57 -5.30
CA ALA A 77 -2.51 7.99 -6.55
C ALA A 77 -2.89 6.80 -7.44
N ALA A 78 -1.98 5.84 -7.62
CA ALA A 78 -2.23 4.63 -8.39
C ALA A 78 -3.36 3.79 -7.78
N ARG A 79 -3.42 3.68 -6.45
CA ARG A 79 -4.45 2.92 -5.73
C ARG A 79 -5.86 3.45 -5.97
N VAL A 80 -6.03 4.76 -6.06
CA VAL A 80 -7.34 5.41 -6.29
C VAL A 80 -7.59 5.76 -7.76
N GLY A 81 -6.73 5.30 -8.68
CA GLY A 81 -6.91 5.46 -10.12
C GLY A 81 -6.73 6.88 -10.65
N ILE A 82 -5.88 7.70 -10.02
CA ILE A 82 -5.58 9.07 -10.46
C ILE A 82 -4.11 9.25 -10.84
N THR A 83 -3.81 10.27 -11.64
CA THR A 83 -2.42 10.59 -11.97
C THR A 83 -1.67 11.21 -10.78
N PRO A 84 -0.34 11.03 -10.67
CA PRO A 84 0.45 11.72 -9.63
C PRO A 84 0.33 13.25 -9.68
N ALA A 85 0.14 13.84 -10.86
CA ALA A 85 -0.08 15.27 -11.01
C ALA A 85 -1.43 15.70 -10.40
N THR A 86 -2.49 14.91 -10.61
CA THR A 86 -3.80 15.12 -9.97
C THR A 86 -3.70 14.96 -8.45
N ALA A 87 -2.96 13.95 -7.98
CA ALA A 87 -2.76 13.74 -6.55
C ALA A 87 -2.05 14.94 -5.90
N LYS A 88 -0.93 15.40 -6.47
CA LYS A 88 -0.15 16.54 -5.97
C LYS A 88 -0.93 17.86 -5.99
N SER A 89 -1.76 18.10 -7.01
CA SER A 89 -2.48 19.37 -7.17
C SER A 89 -3.80 19.43 -6.41
N LYS A 90 -4.51 18.31 -6.24
CA LYS A 90 -5.85 18.29 -5.65
C LYS A 90 -5.94 17.53 -4.33
N TYR A 91 -5.34 16.34 -4.23
CA TYR A 91 -5.54 15.44 -3.09
C TYR A 91 -4.56 15.73 -1.95
N GLU A 92 -3.27 15.95 -2.25
CA GLU A 92 -2.24 16.30 -1.25
C GLU A 92 -2.57 17.56 -0.43
N PRO A 93 -3.04 18.68 -1.02
CA PRO A 93 -3.42 19.85 -0.25
C PRO A 93 -4.59 19.57 0.72
N LEU A 94 -5.58 18.79 0.28
CA LEU A 94 -6.75 18.41 1.09
C LEU A 94 -6.34 17.48 2.24
N TYR A 95 -5.52 16.48 1.95
CA TYR A 95 -4.94 15.59 2.95
C TYR A 95 -4.18 16.36 4.04
N ARG A 96 -3.26 17.25 3.64
CA ARG A 96 -2.46 18.06 4.58
C ARG A 96 -3.31 19.00 5.42
N LYS A 97 -4.34 19.63 4.83
CA LYS A 97 -5.28 20.49 5.56
C LYS A 97 -6.08 19.71 6.61
N GLY A 98 -6.43 18.46 6.32
CA GLY A 98 -7.10 17.56 7.27
C GLY A 98 -6.22 17.15 8.46
N LYS A 99 -4.89 17.18 8.32
CA LYS A 99 -3.94 16.83 9.40
C LYS A 99 -3.55 17.99 10.32
N GLN A 100 -3.96 19.23 10.00
CA GLN A 100 -3.64 20.43 10.79
C GLN A 100 -4.74 20.80 11.80
N GLN A 101 -5.79 19.99 11.89
CA GLN A 101 -6.87 20.11 12.87
C GLN A 101 -6.69 19.05 13.96
#